data_AF-A0A6C0BHJ2-F1
#
_entry.id   AF-A0A6C0BHJ2-F1
#
_cell.length_a   1.000
_cell.length_b   1.000
_cell.length_c   1.000
_cell.angle_alpha   90.00
_cell.angle_beta   90.00
_cell.angle_gamma   90.00
#
_symmetry.space_group_name_H-M   'P 1'
#
loop_
_entity.id
_entity.type
_entity.pdbx_description
1 polymer ?
#
loop_
_entity_poly.entity_id
_entity_poly.type
_entity_poly.pdbx_seq_one_letter_code
_entity_poly.pdbx_strand_id
1 'polypeptide(L)'
;MSFISSISYFTGGLGILSLFTPILTPLLFILKLIGINYYTIRNDEERVRAAIKVLHKNTISSTIIFQYGNFFPSGTFIGFYCIGYYTYANSREFGSSEVHIITTKDSFLKLVESTKVTSVFAKDKPIDEIMKEEIEKEPLLIFGREGGYTNLFYSRLRLDVQGLEPKGQQKEIIEDICKIYKEKRRGVFFIHGISGAGKSTIGLLVAKKLNGTFCHSFNPTDPGDTLHLLLRDTEPSDETPTVIVLEEVNTLIRHVNEGVIEKHKEITTLIHNKMTYNTFIDDLILYKNVIIIMTSNEDKQMIDLIDPSYLRKGRIDEYYTMMEVL
;
A
#
# COMPACT_ATOMS: atom_id res chain seq x y z
N MET A 1 -25.73 -2.64 0.24
CA MET A 1 -25.93 -2.71 1.71
C MET A 1 -25.34 -1.53 2.47
N SER A 2 -24.31 -0.85 1.96
CA SER A 2 -23.65 0.20 2.74
C SER A 2 -24.30 1.59 2.70
N PHE A 3 -25.00 1.94 1.62
CA PHE A 3 -25.89 3.13 1.60
C PHE A 3 -26.96 3.04 2.71
N ILE A 4 -27.42 1.80 2.98
CA ILE A 4 -28.44 1.49 3.99
C ILE A 4 -27.82 1.54 5.39
N SER A 5 -26.61 1.02 5.58
CA SER A 5 -25.94 1.07 6.90
C SER A 5 -25.60 2.50 7.31
N SER A 6 -25.10 3.34 6.40
CA SER A 6 -24.72 4.74 6.72
C SER A 6 -25.91 5.62 7.11
N ILE A 7 -27.10 5.37 6.55
CA ILE A 7 -28.35 6.05 6.95
C ILE A 7 -28.85 5.49 8.30
N SER A 8 -28.61 4.21 8.58
CA SER A 8 -29.02 3.55 9.82
C SER A 8 -28.22 4.02 11.04
N TYR A 9 -26.94 4.39 10.87
CA TYR A 9 -26.09 4.84 11.98
C TYR A 9 -26.47 6.24 12.52
N PHE A 10 -27.31 7.01 11.84
CA PHE A 10 -27.77 8.31 12.33
C PHE A 10 -29.08 8.25 13.14
N THR A 11 -29.73 7.10 13.27
CA THR A 11 -31.05 7.02 13.92
C THR A 11 -31.24 5.75 14.73
N GLY A 12 -30.65 5.73 15.93
CA GLY A 12 -31.12 4.90 17.06
C GLY A 12 -32.54 5.28 17.55
N GLY A 13 -33.24 6.17 16.85
CA GLY A 13 -34.66 6.45 17.02
C GLY A 13 -35.27 6.82 15.67
N LEU A 14 -36.35 6.11 15.29
CA LEU A 14 -37.17 6.24 14.07
C LEU A 14 -36.83 5.27 12.91
N GLY A 15 -37.45 4.08 12.96
CA GLY A 15 -37.57 3.12 11.85
C GLY A 15 -38.39 3.61 10.64
N ILE A 16 -38.40 4.92 10.36
CA ILE A 16 -39.05 5.53 9.19
C ILE A 16 -38.13 5.45 7.97
N LEU A 17 -36.80 5.39 8.16
CA LEU A 17 -35.85 5.34 7.05
C LEU A 17 -35.71 3.94 6.41
N SER A 18 -35.96 2.87 7.16
CA SER A 18 -35.96 1.50 6.62
C SER A 18 -37.09 1.27 5.61
N LEU A 19 -38.18 2.05 5.68
CA LEU A 19 -39.31 2.03 4.74
C LEU A 19 -38.94 2.53 3.33
N PHE A 20 -37.85 3.28 3.17
CA PHE A 20 -37.42 3.80 1.86
C PHE A 20 -36.49 2.86 1.11
N THR A 21 -35.92 1.85 1.77
CA THR A 21 -35.06 0.84 1.15
C THR A 21 -35.70 0.14 -0.06
N PRO A 22 -36.96 -0.33 -0.01
CA PRO A 22 -37.63 -0.94 -1.16
C PRO A 22 -38.03 0.06 -2.26
N ILE A 23 -37.99 1.37 -1.99
CA ILE A 23 -38.27 2.43 -2.98
C ILE A 23 -36.97 2.85 -3.69
N LEU A 24 -35.87 2.92 -2.95
CA LEU A 24 -34.58 3.38 -3.44
C LEU A 24 -33.99 2.43 -4.50
N THR A 25 -34.16 1.12 -4.33
CA THR A 25 -33.59 0.12 -5.24
C THR A 25 -34.24 0.16 -6.63
N PRO A 26 -35.59 0.17 -6.78
CA PRO A 26 -36.24 0.44 -8.05
C PRO A 26 -35.88 1.81 -8.64
N LEU A 27 -35.76 2.85 -7.82
CA LEU A 27 -35.39 4.18 -8.29
C LEU A 27 -33.99 4.19 -8.91
N LEU A 28 -33.00 3.58 -8.25
CA LEU A 28 -31.64 3.43 -8.79
C LEU A 28 -31.63 2.59 -10.08
N PHE A 29 -32.50 1.59 -10.17
CA PHE A 29 -32.67 0.81 -11.40
C PHE A 29 -33.25 1.65 -12.56
N ILE A 30 -34.24 2.50 -12.30
CA ILE A 30 -34.80 3.43 -13.29
C ILE A 30 -33.76 4.47 -13.71
N LEU A 31 -33.00 5.02 -12.76
CA LEU A 31 -31.91 5.95 -13.05
C LEU A 31 -30.85 5.31 -13.96
N LYS A 32 -30.56 4.02 -13.77
CA LYS A 32 -29.66 3.27 -14.64
C LYS A 32 -30.17 3.18 -16.08
N LEU A 33 -31.48 3.06 -16.30
CA LEU A 33 -32.07 3.04 -17.65
C LEU A 33 -31.88 4.37 -18.40
N ILE A 34 -31.79 5.49 -17.69
CA ILE A 34 -31.51 6.82 -18.27
C ILE A 34 -30.01 7.17 -18.24
N GLY A 35 -29.12 6.20 -18.02
CA GLY A 35 -27.67 6.37 -18.06
C GLY A 35 -27.03 6.99 -16.81
N ILE A 36 -27.82 7.20 -15.75
CA ILE A 36 -27.34 7.70 -14.45
C ILE A 36 -27.01 6.50 -13.56
N ASN A 37 -25.78 6.42 -13.09
CA ASN A 37 -25.29 5.31 -12.30
C ASN A 37 -24.90 5.79 -10.90
N TYR A 38 -25.00 4.86 -9.95
CA TYR A 38 -24.51 5.04 -8.60
C TYR A 38 -23.13 4.40 -8.48
N TYR A 39 -22.14 5.22 -8.15
CA TYR A 39 -20.75 4.86 -7.98
C TYR A 39 -20.34 5.02 -6.52
N THR A 40 -19.43 4.15 -6.06
CA THR A 40 -18.84 4.25 -4.74
C THR A 40 -17.33 4.14 -4.84
N ILE A 41 -16.63 5.14 -4.31
CA ILE A 41 -15.17 5.14 -4.19
C ILE A 41 -14.84 4.75 -2.74
N ARG A 42 -14.10 3.65 -2.56
CA ARG A 42 -13.73 3.07 -1.26
C ARG A 42 -12.31 2.55 -1.28
N ASN A 43 -11.72 2.38 -0.10
CA ASN A 43 -10.44 1.70 0.13
C ASN A 43 -9.26 2.25 -0.69
N ASP A 44 -9.33 3.54 -1.05
CA ASP A 44 -8.35 4.22 -1.90
C ASP A 44 -8.28 5.69 -1.49
N GLU A 45 -7.56 5.97 -0.40
CA GLU A 45 -7.55 7.30 0.23
C GLU A 45 -7.12 8.42 -0.73
N GLU A 46 -6.16 8.14 -1.61
CA GLU A 46 -5.70 9.10 -2.61
C GLU A 46 -6.80 9.46 -3.61
N ARG A 47 -7.48 8.45 -4.19
CA ARG A 47 -8.59 8.71 -5.12
C ARG A 47 -9.76 9.37 -4.44
N VAL A 48 -10.06 9.00 -3.20
CA VAL A 48 -11.09 9.63 -2.37
C VAL A 48 -10.75 11.10 -2.14
N ARG A 49 -9.54 11.42 -1.68
CA ARG A 49 -9.09 12.80 -1.42
C ARG A 49 -9.08 13.64 -2.71
N ALA A 50 -8.61 13.08 -3.81
CA ALA A 50 -8.56 13.75 -5.09
C ALA A 50 -9.98 14.01 -5.66
N ALA A 51 -10.88 13.02 -5.56
CA ALA A 51 -12.29 13.16 -5.90
C ALA A 51 -12.97 14.25 -5.05
N ILE A 52 -12.72 14.26 -3.73
CA ILE A 52 -13.24 15.29 -2.82
C ILE A 52 -12.75 16.69 -3.23
N LYS A 53 -11.48 16.84 -3.62
CA LYS A 53 -10.94 18.14 -4.08
C LYS A 53 -11.65 18.64 -5.34
N VAL A 54 -11.91 17.76 -6.31
CA VAL A 54 -12.65 18.09 -7.54
C VAL A 54 -14.11 18.40 -7.24
N LEU A 55 -14.76 17.59 -6.40
CA LEU A 55 -16.15 17.79 -5.99
C LEU A 55 -16.32 19.09 -5.21
N HIS A 56 -15.42 19.42 -4.28
CA HIS A 56 -15.46 20.65 -3.51
C HIS A 56 -15.45 21.91 -4.41
N LYS A 57 -14.74 21.87 -5.54
CA LYS A 57 -14.69 22.99 -6.49
C LYS A 57 -15.97 23.13 -7.30
N ASN A 58 -16.67 22.02 -7.55
CA ASN A 58 -17.76 21.95 -8.54
C ASN A 58 -19.15 21.68 -7.92
N THR A 59 -19.23 21.51 -6.60
CA THR A 59 -20.45 21.13 -5.89
C THR A 59 -20.62 21.94 -4.61
N ILE A 60 -21.86 22.05 -4.14
CA ILE A 60 -22.20 22.65 -2.86
C ILE A 60 -22.45 21.52 -1.87
N SER A 61 -21.76 21.55 -0.73
CA SER A 61 -21.84 20.51 0.31
C SER A 61 -22.73 20.97 1.46
N SER A 62 -23.47 20.04 2.07
CA SER A 62 -24.43 20.32 3.14
C SER A 62 -23.76 20.65 4.47
N THR A 63 -22.58 20.06 4.72
CA THR A 63 -21.83 20.27 5.97
C THR A 63 -20.36 20.54 5.68
N ILE A 64 -19.72 21.26 6.59
CA ILE A 64 -18.28 21.53 6.57
C ILE A 64 -17.74 21.12 7.94
N ILE A 65 -16.73 20.26 7.96
CA ILE A 65 -16.03 19.80 9.16
C ILE A 65 -14.73 20.58 9.28
N PHE A 66 -14.43 21.12 10.46
CA PHE A 66 -13.13 21.73 10.76
C PHE A 66 -12.28 20.76 11.58
N GLN A 67 -11.18 20.28 11.01
CA GLN A 67 -10.26 19.33 11.65
C GLN A 67 -8.81 19.64 11.27
N TYR A 68 -7.88 19.51 12.22
CA TYR A 68 -6.45 19.74 12.02
C TYR A 68 -6.10 21.08 11.34
N GLY A 69 -6.84 22.15 11.68
CA GLY A 69 -6.62 23.48 11.11
C GLY A 69 -7.16 23.69 9.69
N ASN A 70 -7.84 22.69 9.11
CA ASN A 70 -8.39 22.75 7.75
C ASN A 70 -9.90 22.50 7.73
N PHE A 71 -10.58 23.07 6.74
CA PHE A 71 -12.01 22.85 6.47
C PHE A 71 -12.18 21.76 5.41
N PHE A 72 -13.02 20.77 5.70
CA PHE A 72 -13.34 19.65 4.82
C PHE A 72 -14.84 19.61 4.54
N PRO A 73 -15.28 19.51 3.27
CA PRO A 73 -16.69 19.30 2.97
C PRO A 73 -17.14 17.92 3.49
N SER A 74 -18.35 17.83 4.01
CA SER A 74 -18.95 16.58 4.49
C SER A 74 -20.46 16.55 4.19
N GLY A 75 -21.09 15.41 4.48
CA GLY A 75 -22.51 15.19 4.26
C GLY A 75 -22.88 15.10 2.77
N THR A 76 -24.11 15.49 2.44
CA THR A 76 -24.64 15.44 1.08
C THR A 76 -24.07 16.58 0.26
N PHE A 77 -23.71 16.33 -1.00
CA PHE A 77 -23.31 17.36 -1.94
C PHE A 77 -24.20 17.33 -3.18
N ILE A 78 -24.44 18.51 -3.75
CA ILE A 78 -25.21 18.69 -4.98
C ILE A 78 -24.40 19.56 -5.93
N GLY A 79 -24.19 19.06 -7.14
CA GLY A 79 -23.64 19.80 -8.27
C GLY A 79 -24.51 19.62 -9.51
N PHE A 80 -24.19 20.38 -10.55
CA PHE A 80 -24.99 20.38 -11.78
C PHE A 80 -24.99 19.01 -12.49
N TYR A 81 -23.90 18.24 -12.36
CA TYR A 81 -23.74 16.93 -13.03
C TYR A 81 -23.66 15.74 -12.07
N CYS A 82 -23.73 15.97 -10.76
CA CYS A 82 -23.62 14.90 -9.77
C CYS A 82 -24.30 15.26 -8.45
N ILE A 83 -24.84 14.25 -7.78
CA ILE A 83 -25.33 14.34 -6.41
C ILE A 83 -24.75 13.18 -5.63
N GLY A 84 -24.48 13.37 -4.35
CA GLY A 84 -23.86 12.31 -3.57
C GLY A 84 -23.71 12.67 -2.11
N TYR A 85 -22.96 11.85 -1.39
CA TYR A 85 -22.59 12.15 -0.02
C TYR A 85 -21.20 11.64 0.33
N TYR A 86 -20.55 12.38 1.22
CA TYR A 86 -19.29 12.00 1.85
C TYR A 86 -19.59 11.19 3.10
N THR A 87 -18.97 10.03 3.23
CA THR A 87 -18.93 9.28 4.50
C THR A 87 -17.58 9.53 5.14
N TYR A 88 -17.53 10.50 6.05
CA TYR A 88 -16.42 10.63 6.99
C TYR A 88 -16.78 9.84 8.25
N ALA A 89 -16.17 8.67 8.44
CA ALA A 89 -16.21 8.05 9.75
C ALA A 89 -15.39 8.91 10.70
N ASN A 90 -15.96 9.29 11.84
CA ASN A 90 -15.24 9.98 12.90
C ASN A 90 -13.96 9.20 13.22
N SER A 91 -12.83 9.89 13.41
CA SER A 91 -11.50 9.34 13.71
C SER A 91 -11.40 8.47 14.97
N ARG A 92 -12.51 8.19 15.66
CA ARG A 92 -12.59 7.26 16.80
C ARG A 92 -13.10 5.86 16.42
N GLU A 93 -13.69 5.69 15.24
CA GLU A 93 -14.03 4.39 14.67
C GLU A 93 -13.42 4.30 13.28
N PHE A 94 -12.52 3.34 13.10
CA PHE A 94 -11.69 3.09 11.91
C PHE A 94 -12.51 2.78 10.63
N GLY A 95 -13.24 3.76 10.12
CA GLY A 95 -13.92 3.70 8.82
C GLY A 95 -13.11 4.44 7.77
N SER A 96 -12.76 3.74 6.69
CA SER A 96 -12.19 4.35 5.48
C SER A 96 -13.11 5.47 4.98
N SER A 97 -12.54 6.58 4.53
CA SER A 97 -13.33 7.64 3.88
C SER A 97 -13.96 7.10 2.60
N GLU A 98 -15.26 7.30 2.43
CA GLU A 98 -15.98 6.85 1.23
C GLU A 98 -16.73 8.00 0.56
N VAL A 99 -16.77 7.96 -0.76
CA VAL A 99 -17.55 8.91 -1.56
C VAL A 99 -18.57 8.14 -2.38
N HIS A 100 -19.83 8.53 -2.22
CA HIS A 100 -20.95 7.94 -2.94
C HIS A 100 -21.49 8.98 -3.92
N ILE A 101 -21.56 8.63 -5.21
CA ILE A 101 -21.84 9.57 -6.28
C ILE A 101 -22.90 8.99 -7.21
N ILE A 102 -23.97 9.73 -7.46
CA ILE A 102 -24.95 9.47 -8.51
C ILE A 102 -24.64 10.43 -9.67
N THR A 103 -24.21 9.88 -10.80
CA THR A 103 -23.82 10.67 -11.98
C THR A 103 -23.82 9.82 -13.26
N THR A 104 -23.64 10.45 -14.41
CA THR A 104 -23.45 9.74 -15.69
C THR A 104 -22.05 9.13 -15.77
N LYS A 105 -21.88 8.08 -16.59
CA LYS A 105 -20.58 7.41 -16.77
C LYS A 105 -19.47 8.38 -17.22
N ASP A 106 -19.77 9.26 -18.16
CA ASP A 106 -18.78 10.21 -18.70
C ASP A 106 -18.34 11.23 -17.64
N SER A 107 -19.27 11.70 -16.81
CA SER A 107 -18.96 12.62 -15.70
C SER A 107 -18.14 11.94 -14.62
N PHE A 108 -18.43 10.67 -14.31
CA PHE A 108 -17.62 9.88 -13.37
C PHE A 108 -16.21 9.63 -13.90
N LEU A 109 -16.06 9.24 -15.17
CA LEU A 109 -14.75 9.05 -15.79
C LEU A 109 -13.95 10.34 -15.80
N LYS A 110 -14.56 11.48 -16.17
CA LYS A 110 -13.90 12.79 -16.05
C LYS A 110 -13.45 13.09 -14.63
N LEU A 111 -14.23 12.72 -13.62
CA LEU A 111 -13.87 12.90 -12.22
C LEU A 111 -12.70 12.00 -11.79
N VAL A 112 -12.61 10.77 -12.31
CA VAL A 112 -11.53 9.81 -11.98
C VAL A 112 -10.29 9.99 -12.87
N GLU A 113 -10.42 10.62 -14.04
CA GLU A 113 -9.30 10.91 -14.95
C GLU A 113 -8.69 12.29 -14.67
N SER A 114 -9.51 13.28 -14.31
CA SER A 114 -9.02 14.61 -13.88
C SER A 114 -8.27 14.58 -12.55
N THR A 115 -8.32 13.46 -11.81
CA THR A 115 -7.47 13.21 -10.64
C THR A 115 -6.04 12.78 -11.01
N LYS A 116 -5.70 12.67 -12.30
CA LYS A 116 -4.30 12.82 -12.76
C LYS A 116 -3.86 14.29 -12.62
N VAL A 117 -3.78 14.81 -11.39
CA VAL A 117 -3.26 16.17 -11.15
C VAL A 117 -1.79 16.10 -10.75
N THR A 118 -0.96 16.47 -11.72
CA THR A 118 0.15 17.43 -11.63
C THR A 118 0.63 17.76 -10.22
N SER A 119 1.85 17.31 -9.90
CA SER A 119 2.57 17.68 -8.70
C SER A 119 2.81 19.20 -8.67
N VAL A 120 2.45 19.83 -7.56
CA VAL A 120 2.59 21.28 -7.30
C VAL A 120 4.03 21.65 -6.90
N PHE A 121 5.03 20.89 -7.36
CA PHE A 121 6.45 21.09 -6.99
C PHE A 121 7.40 21.26 -8.18
N ALA A 122 6.90 21.51 -9.39
CA ALA A 122 7.75 21.98 -10.49
C ALA A 122 7.80 23.52 -10.45
N LYS A 123 8.89 24.07 -9.90
CA LYS A 123 9.25 25.48 -10.10
C LYS A 123 9.47 25.72 -11.59
N ASP A 124 8.91 26.80 -12.10
CA ASP A 124 9.08 27.31 -13.46
C ASP A 124 10.57 27.33 -13.86
N LYS A 125 10.90 26.60 -14.92
CA LYS A 125 12.07 26.90 -15.75
C LYS A 125 11.58 27.27 -17.15
N PRO A 126 12.15 28.32 -17.76
CA PRO A 126 11.72 28.79 -19.05
C PRO A 126 12.05 27.77 -20.14
N ILE A 127 11.13 27.71 -21.09
CA ILE A 127 11.17 26.91 -22.31
C ILE A 127 12.28 27.46 -23.20
N ASP A 128 13.29 26.65 -23.48
CA ASP A 128 13.91 26.46 -24.80
C ASP A 128 15.06 25.45 -24.69
N GLU A 129 14.85 24.24 -25.24
CA GLU A 129 15.83 23.35 -25.90
C GLU A 129 15.35 21.88 -25.92
N ILE A 130 14.46 21.60 -26.89
CA ILE A 130 14.50 20.52 -27.88
C ILE A 130 15.05 19.14 -27.44
N MET A 131 14.11 18.18 -27.37
CA MET A 131 14.19 16.78 -27.81
C MET A 131 15.33 15.91 -27.27
N LYS A 132 15.10 15.39 -26.07
CA LYS A 132 15.19 13.94 -25.83
C LYS A 132 13.84 13.50 -25.30
N GLU A 133 13.24 12.47 -25.90
CA GLU A 133 12.16 11.73 -25.25
C GLU A 133 12.73 11.12 -23.96
N GLU A 134 12.74 11.89 -22.87
CA GLU A 134 12.80 11.31 -21.54
C GLU A 134 11.47 10.61 -21.34
N ILE A 135 11.49 9.28 -21.39
CA ILE A 135 10.41 8.44 -20.87
C ILE A 135 10.12 8.98 -19.48
N GLU A 136 8.97 9.64 -19.29
CA GLU A 136 8.48 10.07 -17.98
C GLU A 136 8.48 8.83 -17.08
N LYS A 137 9.48 8.71 -16.20
CA LYS A 137 9.57 7.59 -15.28
C LYS A 137 8.42 7.73 -14.30
N GLU A 138 7.48 6.80 -14.36
CA GLU A 138 6.32 6.77 -13.47
C GLU A 138 6.77 6.77 -12.00
N PRO A 139 6.00 7.42 -11.10
CA PRO A 139 6.31 7.42 -9.68
C PRO A 139 6.23 5.99 -9.12
N LEU A 140 7.14 5.67 -8.20
CA LEU A 140 7.20 4.35 -7.58
C LEU A 140 6.02 4.16 -6.63
N LEU A 141 5.38 2.98 -6.70
CA LEU A 141 4.31 2.62 -5.78
C LEU A 141 4.87 2.02 -4.49
N ILE A 142 4.55 2.65 -3.36
CA ILE A 142 4.91 2.22 -2.02
C ILE A 142 3.65 1.75 -1.29
N PHE A 143 3.73 0.59 -0.66
CA PHE A 143 2.65 0.02 0.14
C PHE A 143 2.97 0.11 1.63
N GLY A 144 2.09 0.77 2.36
CA GLY A 144 2.15 0.95 3.81
C GLY A 144 1.02 0.19 4.48
N ARG A 145 1.33 -0.45 5.62
CA ARG A 145 0.36 -1.20 6.41
C ARG A 145 -0.50 -0.23 7.22
N GLU A 146 -1.81 -0.36 7.11
CA GLU A 146 -2.79 0.45 7.81
C GLU A 146 -3.90 -0.42 8.44
N GLY A 147 -4.68 0.19 9.34
CA GLY A 147 -5.74 -0.47 10.07
C GLY A 147 -5.29 -1.16 11.36
N GLY A 148 -6.22 -1.86 12.02
CA GLY A 148 -5.97 -2.67 13.21
C GLY A 148 -5.95 -4.16 12.90
N TYR A 149 -5.65 -5.02 13.87
CA TYR A 149 -5.48 -6.46 13.65
C TYR A 149 -6.68 -7.16 13.00
N THR A 150 -7.90 -6.68 13.24
CA THR A 150 -9.14 -7.25 12.68
C THR A 150 -9.51 -6.73 11.29
N ASN A 151 -8.89 -5.63 10.84
CA ASN A 151 -9.15 -5.01 9.54
C ASN A 151 -7.86 -4.37 9.00
N LEU A 152 -6.85 -5.22 8.80
CA LEU A 152 -5.54 -4.85 8.28
C LEU A 152 -5.63 -4.76 6.75
N PHE A 153 -5.07 -3.70 6.17
CA PHE A 153 -4.99 -3.50 4.73
C PHE A 153 -3.72 -2.73 4.35
N TYR A 154 -3.34 -2.79 3.08
CA TYR A 154 -2.22 -2.00 2.58
C TYR A 154 -2.71 -0.78 1.82
N SER A 155 -2.34 0.41 2.30
CA SER A 155 -2.53 1.66 1.57
C SER A 155 -1.39 1.85 0.58
N ARG A 156 -1.67 2.53 -0.52
CA ARG A 156 -0.71 2.80 -1.58
C ARG A 156 -0.36 4.29 -1.59
N LEU A 157 0.92 4.57 -1.81
CA LEU A 157 1.49 5.89 -1.93
C LEU A 157 2.35 5.96 -3.18
N ARG A 158 2.21 7.02 -3.97
CA ARG A 158 3.12 7.30 -5.11
C ARG A 158 4.27 8.18 -4.65
N LEU A 159 5.50 7.68 -4.76
CA LEU A 159 6.70 8.43 -4.41
C LEU A 159 7.54 8.71 -5.66
N ASP A 160 7.90 9.97 -5.86
CA ASP A 160 8.92 10.34 -6.84
C ASP A 160 10.31 10.04 -6.27
N VAL A 161 10.99 9.08 -6.91
CA VAL A 161 12.33 8.60 -6.53
C VAL A 161 13.38 8.94 -7.59
N GLN A 162 13.10 9.87 -8.51
CA GLN A 162 14.01 10.21 -9.61
C GLN A 162 15.39 10.65 -9.12
N GLY A 163 15.47 11.41 -8.02
CA GLY A 163 16.74 11.86 -7.44
C GLY A 163 17.50 10.83 -6.60
N LEU A 164 16.95 9.63 -6.39
CA LEU A 164 17.58 8.60 -5.56
C LEU A 164 18.51 7.72 -6.40
N GLU A 165 19.82 7.92 -6.23
CA GLU A 165 20.84 7.13 -6.92
C GLU A 165 21.61 6.22 -5.94
N PRO A 166 22.01 5.01 -6.38
CA PRO A 166 22.78 4.09 -5.55
C PRO A 166 24.16 4.67 -5.22
N LYS A 167 24.58 4.53 -3.96
CA LYS A 167 25.88 4.97 -3.47
C LYS A 167 26.75 3.79 -3.04
N GLY A 168 28.06 3.92 -3.24
CA GLY A 168 29.06 2.92 -2.82
C GLY A 168 28.72 1.51 -3.33
N GLN A 169 28.70 0.56 -2.39
CA GLN A 169 28.46 -0.87 -2.66
C GLN A 169 27.01 -1.19 -3.08
N GLN A 170 26.06 -0.26 -2.93
CA GLN A 170 24.66 -0.52 -3.27
C GLN A 170 24.50 -0.89 -4.75
N LYS A 171 25.26 -0.26 -5.65
CA LYS A 171 25.10 -0.45 -7.10
C LYS A 171 25.31 -1.90 -7.52
N GLU A 172 26.39 -2.52 -7.05
CA GLU A 172 26.75 -3.91 -7.35
C GLU A 172 25.71 -4.87 -6.80
N ILE A 173 25.28 -4.67 -5.54
CA ILE A 173 24.26 -5.48 -4.88
C ILE A 173 22.93 -5.40 -5.65
N ILE A 174 22.49 -4.20 -6.05
CA ILE A 174 21.26 -4.00 -6.81
C ILE A 174 21.33 -4.69 -8.17
N GLU A 175 22.47 -4.60 -8.87
CA GLU A 175 22.68 -5.24 -10.16
C GLU A 175 22.58 -6.77 -10.06
N ASP A 176 23.19 -7.36 -9.04
CA ASP A 176 23.17 -8.80 -8.84
C ASP A 176 21.77 -9.31 -8.42
N ILE A 177 21.10 -8.61 -7.50
CA ILE A 177 19.70 -8.89 -7.14
C ILE A 177 18.80 -8.87 -8.38
N CYS A 178 18.93 -7.83 -9.23
CA CYS A 178 18.14 -7.72 -10.46
C CYS A 178 18.45 -8.86 -11.45
N LYS A 179 19.71 -9.30 -11.52
CA LYS A 179 20.12 -10.41 -12.38
C LYS A 179 19.49 -11.73 -11.90
N ILE A 180 19.62 -12.05 -10.62
CA ILE A 180 19.05 -13.27 -10.02
C ILE A 180 17.52 -13.27 -10.17
N TYR A 181 16.87 -12.13 -9.95
CA TYR A 181 15.44 -12.00 -10.16
C TYR A 181 15.02 -12.27 -11.62
N LYS A 182 15.77 -11.76 -12.62
CA LYS A 182 15.47 -12.03 -14.03
C LYS A 182 15.53 -13.52 -14.38
N GLU A 183 16.43 -14.25 -13.75
CA GLU A 183 16.60 -15.70 -13.95
C GLU A 183 15.52 -16.53 -13.23
N LYS A 184 15.24 -16.21 -11.96
CA LYS A 184 14.37 -17.02 -11.09
C LYS A 184 12.92 -16.55 -11.00
N ARG A 185 12.65 -15.30 -11.41
CA ARG A 185 11.38 -14.56 -11.20
C ARG A 185 10.96 -14.48 -9.74
N ARG A 186 11.90 -14.60 -8.81
CA ARG A 186 11.77 -14.42 -7.36
C ARG A 186 13.16 -14.29 -6.75
N GLY A 187 13.24 -13.85 -5.50
CA GLY A 187 14.51 -13.91 -4.78
C GLY A 187 14.38 -13.56 -3.30
N VAL A 188 15.19 -14.22 -2.47
CA VAL A 188 15.32 -13.93 -1.04
C VAL A 188 16.77 -13.59 -0.75
N PHE A 189 17.03 -12.37 -0.29
CA PHE A 189 18.37 -11.83 -0.13
C PHE A 189 18.60 -11.41 1.31
N PHE A 190 19.80 -11.67 1.84
CA PHE A 190 20.19 -11.23 3.18
C PHE A 190 21.32 -10.22 3.08
N ILE A 191 21.13 -9.03 3.65
CA ILE A 191 22.09 -7.93 3.63
C ILE A 191 22.43 -7.57 5.07
N HIS A 192 23.67 -7.79 5.47
CA HIS A 192 24.15 -7.34 6.77
C HIS A 192 25.15 -6.19 6.64
N GLY A 193 25.33 -5.43 7.71
CA GLY A 193 26.25 -4.32 7.70
C GLY A 193 26.05 -3.37 8.86
N ILE A 194 26.92 -2.36 8.96
CA ILE A 194 26.83 -1.34 10.01
C ILE A 194 25.58 -0.46 9.85
N SER A 195 25.14 0.17 10.95
CA SER A 195 24.05 1.15 10.89
C SER A 195 24.46 2.35 10.03
N GLY A 196 23.51 2.93 9.29
CA GLY A 196 23.79 4.04 8.38
C GLY A 196 24.40 3.67 7.02
N ALA A 197 24.69 2.39 6.76
CA ALA A 197 25.19 1.93 5.44
C ALA A 197 24.14 1.96 4.31
N GLY A 198 22.89 2.37 4.58
CA GLY A 198 21.82 2.42 3.58
C GLY A 198 21.28 1.06 3.12
N LYS A 199 21.33 0.05 3.99
CA LYS A 199 20.79 -1.31 3.71
C LYS A 199 19.33 -1.29 3.30
N SER A 200 18.48 -0.57 4.05
CA SER A 200 17.04 -0.45 3.77
C SER A 200 16.74 0.22 2.42
N THR A 201 17.58 1.17 2.00
CA THR A 201 17.42 1.89 0.74
C THR A 201 17.64 0.99 -0.49
N ILE A 202 18.33 -0.14 -0.34
CA ILE A 202 18.54 -1.10 -1.44
C ILE A 202 17.21 -1.61 -1.96
N GLY A 203 16.25 -1.96 -1.09
CA GLY A 203 14.94 -2.46 -1.56
C GLY A 203 14.19 -1.42 -2.39
N LEU A 204 14.25 -0.15 -1.98
CA LEU A 204 13.64 0.96 -2.72
C LEU A 204 14.30 1.14 -4.10
N LEU A 205 15.64 1.05 -4.15
CA LEU A 205 16.40 1.17 -5.39
C LEU A 205 16.19 -0.02 -6.34
N VAL A 206 16.06 -1.24 -5.80
CA VAL A 206 15.71 -2.44 -6.57
C VAL A 206 14.32 -2.28 -7.18
N ALA A 207 13.33 -1.83 -6.39
CA ALA A 207 11.98 -1.58 -6.88
C ALA A 207 11.98 -0.52 -8.00
N LYS A 208 12.70 0.60 -7.81
CA LYS A 208 12.91 1.64 -8.84
C LYS A 208 13.50 1.05 -10.12
N LYS A 209 14.52 0.20 -10.02
CA LYS A 209 15.23 -0.37 -11.19
C LYS A 209 14.40 -1.39 -11.96
N LEU A 210 13.51 -2.11 -11.27
CA LEU A 210 12.63 -3.12 -11.86
C LEU A 210 11.24 -2.57 -12.23
N ASN A 211 10.99 -1.28 -12.04
CA ASN A 211 9.65 -0.68 -12.16
C ASN A 211 8.60 -1.44 -11.32
N GLY A 212 9.01 -1.91 -10.14
CA GLY A 212 8.19 -2.71 -9.25
C GLY A 212 7.43 -1.90 -8.20
N THR A 213 6.77 -2.60 -7.28
CA THR A 213 6.18 -2.03 -6.07
C THR A 213 7.11 -2.25 -4.88
N PHE A 214 7.02 -1.38 -3.88
CA PHE A 214 7.88 -1.42 -2.69
C PHE A 214 7.05 -1.51 -1.41
N CYS A 215 7.40 -2.41 -0.49
CA CYS A 215 6.80 -2.48 0.84
C CYS A 215 7.88 -2.67 1.91
N HIS A 216 7.80 -1.88 2.98
CA HIS A 216 8.73 -1.95 4.13
C HIS A 216 8.00 -2.14 5.47
N SER A 217 6.67 -2.11 5.47
CA SER A 217 5.85 -2.17 6.69
C SER A 217 5.25 -3.55 6.95
N PHE A 218 5.53 -4.53 6.10
CA PHE A 218 5.08 -5.91 6.28
C PHE A 218 5.83 -6.55 7.43
N ASN A 219 5.09 -7.08 8.41
CA ASN A 219 5.67 -7.78 9.54
C ASN A 219 5.00 -9.14 9.75
N PRO A 220 5.66 -10.26 9.41
CA PRO A 220 5.07 -11.60 9.54
C PRO A 220 4.88 -12.07 10.98
N THR A 221 5.43 -11.35 11.98
CA THR A 221 5.20 -11.66 13.40
C THR A 221 3.96 -10.97 13.98
N ASP A 222 3.37 -10.03 13.24
CA ASP A 222 2.17 -9.33 13.71
C ASP A 222 0.90 -10.10 13.33
N PRO A 223 -0.10 -10.18 14.23
CA PRO A 223 -1.35 -10.88 13.95
C PRO A 223 -2.10 -10.28 12.76
N GLY A 224 -2.50 -11.13 11.82
CA GLY A 224 -3.33 -10.76 10.66
C GLY A 224 -2.54 -10.23 9.47
N ASP A 225 -1.25 -9.93 9.66
CA ASP A 225 -0.38 -9.45 8.60
C ASP A 225 0.17 -10.63 7.80
N THR A 226 -0.55 -10.99 6.74
CA THR A 226 -0.22 -12.14 5.90
C THR A 226 0.38 -11.70 4.57
N LEU A 227 1.34 -12.49 4.06
CA LEU A 227 1.92 -12.24 2.74
C LEU A 227 0.84 -12.25 1.64
N HIS A 228 -0.16 -13.13 1.75
CA HIS A 228 -1.29 -13.16 0.80
C HIS A 228 -2.05 -11.84 0.74
N LEU A 229 -2.23 -11.15 1.88
CA LEU A 229 -2.92 -9.87 1.93
C LEU A 229 -2.12 -8.80 1.18
N LEU A 230 -0.82 -8.70 1.45
CA LEU A 230 0.07 -7.79 0.73
C LEU A 230 0.12 -8.08 -0.78
N LEU A 231 0.24 -9.35 -1.15
CA LEU A 231 0.34 -9.73 -2.56
C LEU A 231 -0.97 -9.54 -3.33
N ARG A 232 -2.12 -9.65 -2.64
CA ARG A 232 -3.42 -9.31 -3.22
C ARG A 232 -3.51 -7.82 -3.54
N ASP A 233 -2.99 -6.97 -2.66
CA ASP A 233 -3.09 -5.52 -2.83
C ASP A 233 -2.01 -4.96 -3.79
N THR A 234 -0.86 -5.64 -3.90
CA THR A 234 0.25 -5.26 -4.82
C THR A 234 0.15 -5.87 -6.22
N GLU A 235 -0.56 -6.99 -6.38
CA GLU A 235 -0.75 -7.71 -7.66
C GLU A 235 0.57 -7.90 -8.46
N PRO A 236 1.57 -8.62 -7.91
CA PRO A 236 2.88 -8.77 -8.54
C PRO A 236 2.78 -9.42 -9.93
N SER A 237 3.45 -8.80 -10.91
CA SER A 237 3.49 -9.27 -12.30
C SER A 237 4.92 -9.38 -12.81
N ASP A 238 5.12 -9.95 -14.01
CA ASP A 238 6.45 -10.05 -14.63
C ASP A 238 7.04 -8.68 -14.98
N GLU A 239 6.19 -7.67 -15.14
CA GLU A 239 6.56 -6.28 -15.44
C GLU A 239 6.68 -5.44 -14.17
N THR A 240 5.92 -5.77 -13.14
CA THR A 240 5.81 -5.01 -11.88
C THR A 240 5.96 -5.95 -10.68
N PRO A 241 7.19 -6.39 -10.34
CA PRO A 241 7.42 -7.24 -9.18
C PRO A 241 7.18 -6.52 -7.86
N THR A 242 6.86 -7.26 -6.80
CA THR A 242 6.75 -6.71 -5.45
C THR A 242 8.07 -6.93 -4.70
N VAL A 243 8.69 -5.83 -4.26
CA VAL A 243 9.90 -5.83 -3.42
C VAL A 243 9.52 -5.56 -1.98
N ILE A 244 9.80 -6.51 -1.10
CA ILE A 244 9.48 -6.48 0.33
C ILE A 244 10.78 -6.38 1.11
N VAL A 245 10.90 -5.38 1.99
CA VAL A 245 12.03 -5.26 2.91
C VAL A 245 11.60 -5.69 4.30
N LEU A 246 12.31 -6.67 4.86
CA LEU A 246 12.20 -7.05 6.26
C LEU A 246 13.39 -6.43 7.00
N GLU A 247 13.11 -5.42 7.81
CA GLU A 247 14.14 -4.73 8.58
C GLU A 247 14.49 -5.47 9.87
N GLU A 248 15.76 -5.39 10.27
CA GLU A 248 16.27 -5.94 11.53
C GLU A 248 15.91 -7.42 11.76
N VAL A 249 16.11 -8.25 10.73
CA VAL A 249 15.76 -9.68 10.78
C VAL A 249 16.53 -10.44 11.86
N ASN A 250 17.69 -9.98 12.31
CA ASN A 250 18.37 -10.56 13.47
C ASN A 250 17.50 -10.49 14.74
N THR A 251 16.83 -9.36 14.99
CA THR A 251 15.93 -9.20 16.13
C THR A 251 14.73 -10.13 16.00
N LEU A 252 14.14 -10.21 14.81
CA LEU A 252 13.06 -11.15 14.51
C LEU A 252 13.48 -12.60 14.79
N ILE A 253 14.64 -13.04 14.27
CA ILE A 253 15.16 -14.39 14.46
C ILE A 253 15.39 -14.69 15.96
N ARG A 254 15.96 -13.75 16.71
CA ARG A 254 16.16 -13.90 18.16
C ARG A 254 14.83 -14.08 18.89
N HIS A 255 13.85 -13.22 18.63
CA HIS A 255 12.52 -13.35 19.23
C HIS A 255 11.83 -14.68 18.88
N VAL A 256 11.99 -15.14 17.64
CA VAL A 256 11.49 -16.45 17.19
C VAL A 256 12.17 -17.60 17.93
N ASN A 257 13.49 -17.53 18.11
CA ASN A 257 14.29 -18.57 18.77
C ASN A 257 14.04 -18.63 20.29
N GLU A 258 13.91 -17.46 20.92
CA GLU A 258 13.66 -17.30 22.36
C GLU A 258 12.17 -17.53 22.72
N GLY A 259 11.28 -17.62 21.73
CA GLY A 259 9.84 -17.85 21.96
C GLY A 259 9.11 -16.64 22.53
N VAL A 260 9.62 -15.42 22.28
CA VAL A 260 9.06 -14.15 22.77
C VAL A 260 7.77 -13.78 22.04
N ILE A 261 7.58 -14.28 20.83
CA ILE A 261 6.42 -13.93 19.99
C ILE A 261 5.18 -14.66 20.50
N GLU A 262 4.30 -13.91 21.14
CA GLU A 262 3.02 -14.43 21.61
C GLU A 262 2.03 -14.60 20.45
N LYS A 263 1.41 -15.78 20.39
CA LYS A 263 0.37 -16.06 19.41
C LYS A 263 -0.94 -15.37 19.81
N HIS A 264 -1.53 -14.62 18.89
CA HIS A 264 -2.88 -14.09 19.12
C HIS A 264 -3.92 -15.23 19.12
N LYS A 265 -4.92 -15.13 20.01
CA LYS A 265 -5.89 -16.23 20.23
C LYS A 265 -6.78 -16.49 19.02
N GLU A 266 -7.17 -15.42 18.33
CA GLU A 266 -8.21 -15.46 17.28
C GLU A 266 -7.67 -15.11 15.89
N ILE A 267 -6.48 -14.52 15.82
CA ILE A 267 -5.94 -13.95 14.58
C ILE A 267 -4.64 -14.69 14.29
N THR A 268 -4.46 -15.09 13.04
CA THR A 268 -3.30 -15.89 12.64
C THR A 268 -2.04 -15.01 12.62
N THR A 269 -0.97 -15.50 13.25
CA THR A 269 0.37 -14.95 13.14
C THR A 269 1.22 -15.87 12.29
N LEU A 270 1.79 -15.36 11.19
CA LEU A 270 2.55 -16.19 10.23
C LEU A 270 3.78 -16.80 10.87
N ILE A 271 4.56 -16.00 11.59
CA ILE A 271 5.80 -16.43 12.25
C ILE A 271 5.70 -16.17 13.75
N HIS A 272 5.71 -17.25 14.53
CA HIS A 272 5.71 -17.15 16.00
C HIS A 272 6.71 -18.12 16.67
N ASN A 273 7.32 -19.02 15.90
CA ASN A 273 8.34 -19.94 16.38
C ASN A 273 9.24 -20.39 15.21
N LYS A 274 10.33 -21.09 15.53
CA LYS A 274 11.31 -21.53 14.53
C LYS A 274 10.69 -22.36 13.40
N MET A 275 9.75 -23.24 13.72
CA MET A 275 9.08 -24.08 12.73
C MET A 275 8.31 -23.23 11.73
N THR A 276 7.50 -22.28 12.21
CA THR A 276 6.71 -21.39 11.35
C THR A 276 7.56 -20.41 10.55
N TYR A 277 8.67 -19.91 11.11
CA TYR A 277 9.66 -19.14 10.33
C TYR A 277 10.20 -19.97 9.16
N ASN A 278 10.63 -21.20 9.45
CA ASN A 278 11.19 -22.10 8.45
C ASN A 278 10.19 -22.42 7.35
N THR A 279 8.95 -22.74 7.71
CA THR A 279 7.86 -22.96 6.76
C THR A 279 7.60 -21.71 5.93
N PHE A 280 7.49 -20.53 6.55
CA PHE A 280 7.25 -19.27 5.84
C PHE A 280 8.32 -19.02 4.77
N ILE A 281 9.60 -19.17 5.10
CA ILE A 281 10.69 -18.95 4.16
C ILE A 281 10.74 -20.04 3.08
N ASP A 282 10.51 -21.31 3.44
CA ASP A 282 10.44 -22.39 2.46
C ASP A 282 9.26 -22.19 1.47
N ASP A 283 8.12 -21.68 1.94
CA ASP A 283 6.93 -21.39 1.13
C ASP A 283 7.11 -20.20 0.17
N LEU A 284 8.14 -19.36 0.35
CA LEU A 284 8.46 -18.26 -0.57
C LEU A 284 8.72 -18.73 -2.01
N ILE A 285 9.04 -20.02 -2.19
CA ILE A 285 9.17 -20.66 -3.52
C ILE A 285 7.89 -20.64 -4.34
N LEU A 286 6.73 -20.57 -3.68
CA LEU A 286 5.43 -20.62 -4.33
C LEU A 286 5.02 -19.26 -4.91
N TYR A 287 5.67 -18.17 -4.48
CA TYR A 287 5.34 -16.81 -4.90
C TYR A 287 6.27 -16.35 -6.02
N LYS A 288 5.68 -16.17 -7.20
CA LYS A 288 6.37 -15.57 -8.36
C LYS A 288 6.29 -14.04 -8.27
N ASN A 289 7.28 -13.39 -8.86
CA ASN A 289 7.40 -11.94 -8.95
C ASN A 289 7.49 -11.23 -7.60
N VAL A 290 8.04 -11.93 -6.61
CA VAL A 290 8.28 -11.42 -5.25
C VAL A 290 9.77 -11.45 -4.95
N ILE A 291 10.29 -10.33 -4.46
CA ILE A 291 11.65 -10.19 -3.97
C ILE A 291 11.58 -9.84 -2.48
N ILE A 292 12.23 -10.60 -1.63
CA ILE A 292 12.37 -10.31 -0.20
C ILE A 292 13.81 -9.94 0.09
N ILE A 293 14.02 -8.78 0.70
CA ILE A 293 15.32 -8.29 1.13
C ILE A 293 15.29 -8.19 2.65
N MET A 294 16.07 -9.03 3.31
CA MET A 294 16.25 -9.02 4.75
C MET A 294 17.45 -8.16 5.08
N THR A 295 17.29 -7.20 5.99
CA THR A 295 18.41 -6.39 6.48
C THR A 295 18.75 -6.76 7.92
N SER A 296 20.04 -6.68 8.26
CA SER A 296 20.51 -6.96 9.61
C SER A 296 21.75 -6.13 9.97
N ASN A 297 21.92 -5.90 11.27
CA ASN A 297 23.15 -5.34 11.84
C ASN A 297 24.14 -6.44 12.28
N GLU A 298 23.71 -7.70 12.28
CA GLU A 298 24.53 -8.87 12.60
C GLU A 298 24.88 -9.62 11.31
N ASP A 299 26.09 -10.18 11.25
CA ASP A 299 26.49 -11.00 10.11
C ASP A 299 25.80 -12.37 10.13
N LYS A 300 25.92 -13.08 9.00
CA LYS A 300 25.36 -14.43 8.86
C LYS A 300 25.96 -15.40 9.88
N GLN A 301 27.24 -15.27 10.20
CA GLN A 301 27.94 -16.21 11.09
C GLN A 301 27.35 -16.16 12.51
N MET A 302 27.05 -14.96 13.00
CA MET A 302 26.41 -14.74 14.30
C MET A 302 25.00 -15.35 14.34
N ILE A 303 24.25 -15.28 13.24
CA ILE A 303 22.92 -15.91 13.15
C ILE A 303 23.03 -17.44 13.04
N ASP A 304 24.02 -17.95 12.30
CA ASP A 304 24.28 -19.39 12.20
C ASP A 304 24.66 -20.02 13.56
N LEU A 305 25.26 -19.26 14.47
CA LEU A 305 25.53 -19.69 15.85
C LEU A 305 24.25 -19.91 16.66
N ILE A 306 23.17 -19.19 16.36
CA ILE A 306 21.86 -19.42 16.96
C ILE A 306 21.28 -20.70 16.38
N ASP A 307 21.09 -20.72 15.06
CA ASP A 307 20.76 -21.92 14.31
C ASP A 307 20.99 -21.72 12.80
N PRO A 308 21.77 -22.59 12.14
CA PRO A 308 22.09 -22.44 10.72
C PRO A 308 20.89 -22.60 9.80
N SER A 309 19.74 -23.12 10.28
CA SER A 309 18.56 -23.27 9.46
C SER A 309 17.93 -21.94 9.06
N TYR A 310 18.02 -20.89 9.88
CA TYR A 310 17.36 -19.59 9.60
C TYR A 310 17.80 -19.00 8.25
N LEU A 311 19.11 -18.99 8.00
CA LEU A 311 19.71 -18.39 6.82
C LEU A 311 20.42 -19.42 5.93
N ARG A 312 19.97 -20.69 5.90
CA ARG A 312 20.62 -21.73 5.08
C ARG A 312 20.50 -21.45 3.58
N LYS A 313 21.47 -21.97 2.82
CA LYS A 313 21.41 -21.96 1.35
C LYS A 313 20.16 -22.70 0.86
N GLY A 314 19.47 -22.10 -0.12
CA GLY A 314 18.19 -22.60 -0.65
C GLY A 314 16.96 -21.94 -0.03
N ARG A 315 17.09 -21.34 1.16
CA ARG A 315 16.14 -20.38 1.73
C ARG A 315 16.48 -18.94 1.38
N ILE A 316 17.79 -18.65 1.45
CA ILE A 316 18.39 -17.41 0.98
C ILE A 316 19.11 -17.73 -0.34
N ASP A 317 18.91 -16.87 -1.33
CA ASP A 317 19.55 -16.96 -2.64
C ASP A 317 20.97 -16.44 -2.58
N GLU A 318 21.19 -15.23 -2.03
CA GLU A 318 22.51 -14.62 -1.88
C GLU A 318 22.63 -13.76 -0.61
N TYR A 319 23.88 -13.57 -0.18
CA TYR A 319 24.25 -12.81 1.02
C TYR A 319 25.17 -11.65 0.66
N TYR A 320 24.91 -10.47 1.21
CA TYR A 320 25.70 -9.27 0.95
C TYR A 320 26.12 -8.60 2.26
N THR A 321 27.25 -7.90 2.18
CA THR A 321 27.88 -7.21 3.31
C THR A 321 28.08 -5.74 2.98
N MET A 322 27.73 -4.84 3.90
CA MET A 322 27.92 -3.39 3.77
C MET A 322 28.59 -2.80 5.00
N MET A 323 29.90 -2.57 4.94
CA MET A 323 30.69 -2.09 6.08
C MET A 323 31.04 -0.59 6.01
N GLU A 324 30.58 0.10 4.98
CA GLU A 324 30.84 1.53 4.77
C GLU A 324 29.59 2.37 5.05
N VAL A 325 29.75 3.47 5.78
CA VAL A 325 28.69 4.46 6.01
C VAL A 325 28.53 5.34 4.77
N LEU A 326 27.28 5.63 4.39
CA LEU A 326 26.94 6.41 3.18
C LEU A 326 27.00 7.92 3.33
#